data_AF-A0A545TQ10-F1
#
_entry.id   AF-A0A545TQ10-F1
#
_cell.length_a   1.000
_cell.length_b   1.000
_cell.length_c   1.000
_cell.angle_alpha   90.00
_cell.angle_beta   90.00
_cell.angle_gamma   90.00
#
_symmetry.space_group_name_H-M   'P 1'
#
loop_
_entity.id
_entity.type
_entity.pdbx_description
1 polymer ?
#
loop_
_entity_poly.entity_id
_entity_poly.type
_entity_poly.pdbx_seq_one_letter_code
_entity_poly.pdbx_strand_id
1 'polypeptide(L)'
;MQGLYKRKTAISLLAIAAAAAIILLNLNTRQSVATSDPKWPEKVVSGFHASCIREIRKSKTRSPVVHQAVCNCQVAEMKRWLKPSDMAVFLAAAKGKTGLREMVSQSKILSRSEQRAFLERTELYRESTLKSCFKAGLDAALAERAVQ
;
A
#
# COMPACT_ATOMS: atom_id res chain seq x y z
N MET A 1 -2.33 -64.78 -8.36
CA MET A 1 -1.71 -63.43 -8.37
C MET A 1 -2.73 -62.27 -8.24
N GLN A 2 -3.77 -62.37 -7.40
CA GLN A 2 -4.84 -61.34 -7.31
C GLN A 2 -4.79 -60.47 -6.04
N GLY A 3 -3.96 -60.82 -5.05
CA GLY A 3 -3.88 -60.07 -3.77
C GLY A 3 -3.04 -58.79 -3.82
N LEU A 4 -2.04 -58.72 -4.71
CA LEU A 4 -1.14 -57.57 -4.80
C LEU A 4 -1.73 -56.40 -5.61
N TYR A 5 -2.61 -56.68 -6.58
CA TYR A 5 -3.26 -55.65 -7.38
C TYR A 5 -4.32 -54.86 -6.59
N LYS A 6 -5.07 -55.52 -5.70
CA LYS A 6 -6.09 -54.87 -4.85
C LYS A 6 -5.48 -53.90 -3.83
N ARG A 7 -4.29 -54.20 -3.30
CA ARG A 7 -3.58 -53.29 -2.37
C ARG A 7 -3.06 -52.03 -3.08
N LYS A 8 -2.51 -52.18 -4.30
CA LYS A 8 -2.00 -51.03 -5.06
C LYS A 8 -3.13 -50.08 -5.46
N THR A 9 -4.27 -50.59 -5.91
CA THR A 9 -5.43 -49.74 -6.25
C THR A 9 -6.08 -49.09 -5.03
N ALA A 10 -6.16 -49.78 -3.89
CA ALA A 10 -6.67 -49.18 -2.65
C ALA A 10 -5.79 -48.02 -2.15
N ILE A 11 -4.46 -48.16 -2.24
CA ILE A 11 -3.51 -47.10 -1.88
C ILE A 11 -3.60 -45.92 -2.85
N SER A 12 -3.75 -46.19 -4.16
CA SER A 12 -3.95 -45.13 -5.15
C SER A 12 -5.27 -44.39 -4.96
N LEU A 13 -6.35 -45.10 -4.62
CA LEU A 13 -7.66 -44.47 -4.33
C LEU A 13 -7.61 -43.63 -3.05
N LEU A 14 -6.92 -44.08 -2.00
CA LEU A 14 -6.67 -43.30 -0.78
C LEU A 14 -5.83 -42.06 -1.04
N ALA A 15 -4.80 -42.15 -1.91
CA ALA A 15 -3.99 -41.00 -2.28
C ALA A 15 -4.78 -39.96 -3.09
N ILE A 16 -5.67 -40.39 -3.98
CA ILE A 16 -6.55 -39.50 -4.74
C ILE A 16 -7.62 -38.87 -3.83
N ALA A 17 -8.19 -39.63 -2.90
CA ALA A 17 -9.13 -39.11 -1.90
C ALA A 17 -8.46 -38.12 -0.94
N ALA A 18 -7.23 -38.39 -0.52
CA ALA A 18 -6.44 -37.47 0.30
C ALA A 18 -6.05 -36.20 -0.48
N ALA A 19 -5.65 -36.32 -1.74
CA ALA A 19 -5.36 -35.18 -2.60
C ALA A 19 -6.62 -34.34 -2.84
N ALA A 20 -7.77 -34.96 -3.10
CA ALA A 20 -9.06 -34.28 -3.25
C ALA A 20 -9.51 -33.61 -1.94
N ALA A 21 -9.30 -34.25 -0.78
CA ALA A 21 -9.58 -33.66 0.53
C ALA A 21 -8.65 -32.49 0.86
N ILE A 22 -7.35 -32.56 0.51
CA ILE A 22 -6.39 -31.46 0.65
C ILE A 22 -6.76 -30.30 -0.28
N ILE A 23 -7.21 -30.58 -1.50
CA ILE A 23 -7.68 -29.56 -2.45
C ILE A 23 -8.99 -28.93 -1.96
N LEU A 24 -9.93 -29.71 -1.44
CA LEU A 24 -11.20 -29.22 -0.85
C LEU A 24 -10.95 -28.42 0.45
N LEU A 25 -10.00 -28.84 1.29
CA LEU A 25 -9.56 -28.07 2.46
C LEU A 25 -8.89 -26.76 2.03
N ASN A 26 -8.05 -26.76 0.98
CA ASN A 26 -7.45 -25.53 0.42
C ASN A 26 -8.47 -24.62 -0.27
N LEU A 27 -9.57 -25.16 -0.80
CA LEU A 27 -10.66 -24.38 -1.38
C LEU A 27 -11.57 -23.78 -0.31
N ASN A 28 -11.86 -24.49 0.79
CA ASN A 28 -12.63 -23.94 1.91
C ASN A 28 -11.82 -23.03 2.85
N THR A 29 -10.50 -23.17 2.91
CA THR A 29 -9.61 -22.21 3.62
C THR A 29 -9.26 -20.98 2.77
N ARG A 30 -9.66 -20.98 1.49
CA ARG A 30 -9.87 -19.76 0.69
C ARG A 30 -11.27 -19.16 0.90
N GLN A 31 -11.95 -19.48 2.02
CA GLN A 31 -12.64 -18.39 2.70
C GLN A 31 -11.60 -17.31 2.87
N SER A 32 -11.73 -16.27 2.05
CA SER A 32 -11.13 -14.98 2.28
C SER A 32 -11.33 -14.69 3.76
N VAL A 33 -10.32 -15.02 4.57
CA VAL A 33 -9.98 -14.16 5.69
C VAL A 33 -9.78 -12.87 4.93
N ALA A 34 -10.85 -12.07 4.90
CA ALA A 34 -10.71 -10.66 4.66
C ALA A 34 -9.75 -10.25 5.77
N THR A 35 -8.45 -10.40 5.50
CA THR A 35 -7.43 -9.61 6.13
C THR A 35 -7.90 -8.23 5.77
N SER A 36 -8.74 -7.68 6.64
CA SER A 36 -9.29 -6.34 6.53
C SER A 36 -8.11 -5.51 6.06
N ASP A 37 -8.19 -4.96 4.84
CA ASP A 37 -7.11 -4.16 4.28
C ASP A 37 -6.61 -3.29 5.42
N PRO A 38 -5.33 -3.44 5.83
CA PRO A 38 -4.92 -3.00 7.15
C PRO A 38 -5.30 -1.52 7.25
N LYS A 39 -6.27 -1.24 8.13
CA LYS A 39 -7.03 0.01 8.04
C LYS A 39 -6.08 1.15 8.34
N TRP A 40 -5.96 2.05 7.39
CA TRP A 40 -5.21 3.28 7.52
C TRP A 40 -5.66 4.03 8.77
N PRO A 41 -4.81 4.18 9.82
CA PRO A 41 -5.24 4.86 11.03
C PRO A 41 -5.56 6.32 10.71
N GLU A 42 -6.73 6.80 11.12
CA GLU A 42 -7.21 8.14 10.77
C GLU A 42 -6.23 9.24 11.20
N LYS A 43 -5.65 9.10 12.39
CA LYS A 43 -4.60 9.99 12.93
C LYS A 43 -3.38 10.10 12.01
N VAL A 44 -3.07 9.03 11.27
CA VAL A 44 -1.92 8.97 10.38
C VAL A 44 -2.24 9.68 9.07
N VAL A 45 -3.44 9.43 8.52
CA VAL A 45 -3.94 10.12 7.33
C VAL A 45 -4.07 11.63 7.56
N SER A 46 -4.69 12.04 8.66
CA SER A 46 -4.89 13.46 8.99
C SER A 46 -3.55 14.16 9.27
N GLY A 47 -2.61 13.49 9.94
CA GLY A 47 -1.27 14.00 10.18
C GLY A 47 -0.48 14.25 8.89
N PHE A 48 -0.56 13.32 7.93
CA PHE A 48 0.07 13.50 6.63
C PHE A 48 -0.56 14.63 5.85
N HIS A 49 -1.89 14.68 5.79
CA HIS A 49 -2.65 15.70 5.07
C HIS A 49 -2.33 17.12 5.58
N ALA A 50 -2.29 17.30 6.91
CA ALA A 50 -1.88 18.56 7.53
C ALA A 50 -0.42 18.95 7.23
N SER A 51 0.48 17.96 7.10
CA SER A 51 1.86 18.21 6.71
C SER A 51 1.98 18.63 5.24
N CYS A 52 1.28 17.93 4.34
CA CYS A 52 1.22 18.26 2.92
C CYS A 52 0.73 19.69 2.70
N ILE A 53 -0.40 20.09 3.31
CA ILE A 53 -0.93 21.45 3.18
C ILE A 53 0.08 22.49 3.66
N ARG A 54 0.80 22.21 4.76
CA ARG A 54 1.82 23.11 5.31
C ARG A 54 2.99 23.32 4.35
N GLU A 55 3.48 22.25 3.73
CA GLU A 55 4.57 22.34 2.75
C GLU A 55 4.12 23.04 1.47
N ILE A 56 2.92 22.75 0.97
CA ILE A 56 2.41 23.45 -0.22
C ILE A 56 2.14 24.93 0.08
N ARG A 57 1.69 25.31 1.29
CA ARG A 57 1.56 26.72 1.69
C ARG A 57 2.89 27.48 1.71
N LYS A 58 4.03 26.79 1.91
CA LYS A 58 5.36 27.40 1.74
C LYS A 58 5.72 27.59 0.27
N SER A 59 5.13 26.80 -0.63
CA SER A 59 5.27 26.99 -2.07
C SER A 59 4.47 28.22 -2.54
N LYS A 60 4.89 28.86 -3.63
CA LYS A 60 4.26 30.10 -4.14
C LYS A 60 2.83 29.92 -4.66
N THR A 61 2.31 28.69 -4.68
CA THR A 61 0.92 28.40 -5.08
C THR A 61 -0.03 28.90 -3.99
N ARG A 62 -1.05 29.69 -4.36
CA ARG A 62 -1.98 30.29 -3.40
C ARG A 62 -3.38 29.68 -3.39
N SER A 63 -3.71 28.78 -4.31
CA SER A 63 -5.06 28.21 -4.42
C SER A 63 -5.29 27.09 -3.40
N PRO A 64 -6.19 27.28 -2.41
CA PRO A 64 -6.52 26.22 -1.44
C PRO A 64 -7.14 24.99 -2.11
N VAL A 65 -7.88 25.18 -3.21
CA VAL A 65 -8.53 24.10 -3.97
C VAL A 65 -7.47 23.21 -4.62
N VAL A 66 -6.46 23.81 -5.26
CA VAL A 66 -5.32 23.07 -5.84
C VAL A 66 -4.54 22.33 -4.75
N HIS A 67 -4.31 22.96 -3.60
CA HIS A 67 -3.58 22.32 -2.49
C HIS A 67 -4.33 21.09 -1.97
N GLN A 68 -5.64 21.23 -1.77
CA GLN A 68 -6.50 20.13 -1.32
C GLN A 68 -6.49 18.97 -2.32
N ALA A 69 -6.59 19.26 -3.62
CA ALA A 69 -6.57 18.24 -4.68
C ALA A 69 -5.25 17.45 -4.68
N VAL A 70 -4.12 18.15 -4.61
CA VAL A 70 -2.79 17.51 -4.56
C VAL A 70 -2.64 16.65 -3.29
N CYS A 71 -2.99 17.17 -2.11
CA CYS A 71 -2.84 16.43 -0.86
C CYS A 71 -3.79 15.22 -0.76
N ASN A 72 -5.02 15.34 -1.26
CA ASN A 72 -5.95 14.20 -1.36
C ASN A 72 -5.39 13.11 -2.29
N CYS A 73 -4.83 13.51 -3.44
CA CYS A 73 -4.18 12.58 -4.35
C CYS A 73 -2.99 11.87 -3.68
N GLN A 74 -2.11 12.58 -2.99
CA GLN A 74 -0.97 11.95 -2.30
C GLN A 74 -1.43 10.91 -1.28
N VAL A 75 -2.46 11.21 -0.49
CA VAL A 75 -3.05 10.23 0.44
C VAL A 75 -3.60 9.01 -0.31
N ALA A 76 -4.28 9.21 -1.44
CA ALA A 76 -4.80 8.10 -2.24
C ALA A 76 -3.68 7.22 -2.82
N GLU A 77 -2.59 7.82 -3.32
CA GLU A 77 -1.42 7.09 -3.81
C GLU A 77 -0.70 6.34 -2.69
N MET A 78 -0.57 6.94 -1.50
CA MET A 78 -0.03 6.24 -0.34
C MET A 78 -0.88 5.02 0.00
N LYS A 79 -2.21 5.16 0.00
CA LYS A 79 -3.15 4.04 0.23
C LYS A 79 -3.02 2.91 -0.79
N ARG A 80 -2.67 3.26 -2.02
CA ARG A 80 -2.52 2.31 -3.14
C ARG A 80 -1.21 1.54 -3.10
N TRP A 81 -0.10 2.21 -2.78
CA TRP A 81 1.24 1.63 -2.96
C TRP A 81 1.92 1.21 -1.67
N LEU A 82 1.55 1.81 -0.53
CA LEU A 82 2.22 1.61 0.74
C LEU A 82 1.37 0.74 1.67
N LYS A 83 2.04 0.05 2.60
CA LYS A 83 1.39 -0.61 3.73
C LYS A 83 1.26 0.38 4.89
N PRO A 84 0.32 0.18 5.82
CA PRO A 84 0.20 1.05 7.00
C PRO A 84 1.49 1.16 7.84
N SER A 85 2.29 0.08 7.91
CA SER A 85 3.60 0.07 8.56
C SER A 85 4.60 1.04 7.90
N ASP A 86 4.51 1.22 6.58
CA ASP A 86 5.40 2.10 5.82
C ASP A 86 5.10 3.57 6.14
N MET A 87 3.84 3.92 6.45
CA MET A 87 3.46 5.30 6.71
C MET A 87 3.90 5.82 8.07
N ALA A 88 4.20 4.95 9.04
CA ALA A 88 4.88 5.36 10.26
C ALA A 88 6.25 6.00 9.95
N VAL A 89 6.96 5.43 8.97
CA VAL A 89 8.24 5.94 8.46
C VAL A 89 8.06 7.28 7.76
N PHE A 90 7.04 7.41 6.89
CA PHE A 90 6.72 8.68 6.22
C PHE A 90 6.27 9.78 7.19
N LEU A 91 5.49 9.46 8.23
CA LEU A 91 5.11 10.42 9.25
C LEU A 91 6.29 10.87 10.10
N ALA A 92 7.17 9.95 10.48
CA ALA A 92 8.41 10.30 11.17
C ALA A 92 9.25 11.25 10.31
N ALA A 93 9.38 10.98 9.01
CA ALA A 93 10.06 11.85 8.06
C ALA A 93 9.37 13.21 7.86
N ALA A 94 8.04 13.24 7.80
CA ALA A 94 7.26 14.47 7.66
C ALA A 94 7.28 15.35 8.93
N LYS A 95 7.53 14.75 10.11
CA LYS A 95 7.75 15.47 11.37
C LYS A 95 9.22 15.85 11.58
N GLY A 96 10.14 15.08 11.02
CA GLY A 96 11.57 15.33 11.06
C GLY A 96 11.97 16.51 10.17
N LYS A 97 13.07 17.18 10.52
CA LYS A 97 13.58 18.32 9.74
C LYS A 97 14.25 17.90 8.41
N THR A 98 14.55 16.62 8.24
CA THR A 98 15.44 16.11 7.18
C THR A 98 14.75 15.17 6.18
N GLY A 99 13.43 14.94 6.31
CA GLY A 99 12.61 14.22 5.33
C GLY A 99 13.18 12.83 4.97
N LEU A 100 13.70 12.70 3.74
CA LEU A 100 14.22 11.45 3.18
C LEU A 100 15.31 10.79 4.04
N ARG A 101 16.18 11.57 4.70
CA ARG A 101 17.24 11.04 5.57
C ARG A 101 16.65 10.32 6.79
N GLU A 102 15.58 10.87 7.35
CA GLU A 102 14.84 10.28 8.46
C GLU A 102 14.16 8.97 8.00
N MET A 103 13.57 8.98 6.81
CA MET A 103 12.99 7.78 6.18
C MET A 103 14.01 6.64 6.06
N VAL A 104 15.21 6.95 5.55
CA VAL A 104 16.30 5.96 5.41
C VAL A 104 16.75 5.46 6.78
N SER A 105 16.88 6.35 7.78
CA SER A 105 17.25 5.97 9.15
C SER A 105 16.26 4.98 9.77
N GLN A 106 14.97 5.30 9.70
CA GLN A 106 13.88 4.47 10.23
C GLN A 106 13.74 3.15 9.47
N SER A 107 14.07 3.12 8.17
CA SER A 107 14.06 1.86 7.39
C SER A 107 15.11 0.85 7.83
N LYS A 108 16.18 1.26 8.55
CA LYS A 108 17.23 0.36 9.05
C LYS A 108 16.77 -0.52 10.21
N ILE A 109 15.63 -0.19 10.81
CA ILE A 109 15.01 -0.99 11.88
C ILE A 109 14.36 -2.26 11.30
N LEU A 110 14.07 -2.26 9.99
CA LEU A 110 13.46 -3.38 9.29
C LEU A 110 14.50 -4.47 8.97
N SER A 111 14.04 -5.72 8.84
CA SER A 111 14.89 -6.78 8.29
C SER A 111 15.29 -6.43 6.84
N ARG A 112 16.39 -7.02 6.33
CA ARG A 112 16.87 -6.74 4.96
C ARG A 112 15.82 -7.00 3.87
N SER A 113 15.01 -8.06 4.03
CA SER A 113 13.93 -8.39 3.09
C SER A 113 12.81 -7.36 3.14
N GLU A 114 12.41 -6.94 4.34
CA GLU A 114 11.39 -5.91 4.52
C GLU A 114 11.87 -4.53 4.06
N GLN A 115 13.15 -4.21 4.27
CA GLN A 115 13.76 -2.98 3.78
C GLN A 115 13.73 -2.91 2.26
N ARG A 116 14.08 -4.00 1.56
CA ARG A 116 14.00 -4.06 0.09
C ARG A 116 12.55 -3.86 -0.38
N ALA A 117 11.62 -4.59 0.21
CA ALA A 117 10.20 -4.48 -0.14
C ALA A 117 9.64 -3.07 0.16
N PHE A 118 10.09 -2.41 1.24
CA PHE A 118 9.74 -1.03 1.56
C PHE A 118 10.28 -0.05 0.51
N LEU A 119 11.53 -0.20 0.09
CA LEU A 119 12.14 0.65 -0.94
C LEU A 119 11.44 0.48 -2.29
N GLU A 120 11.12 -0.74 -2.69
CA GLU A 120 10.36 -1.02 -3.93
C GLU A 120 8.97 -0.35 -3.91
N ARG A 121 8.21 -0.50 -2.82
CA ARG A 121 6.91 0.17 -2.67
C ARG A 121 7.03 1.69 -2.65
N THR A 122 8.07 2.22 -2.02
CA THR A 122 8.36 3.65 -1.94
C THR A 122 8.67 4.23 -3.33
N GLU A 123 9.42 3.52 -4.16
CA GLU A 123 9.74 3.97 -5.50
C GLU A 123 8.50 3.99 -6.41
N LEU A 124 7.69 2.92 -6.38
CA LEU A 124 6.40 2.87 -7.09
C LEU A 124 5.46 4.00 -6.66
N TYR A 125 5.38 4.27 -5.35
CA TYR A 125 4.66 5.42 -4.81
C TYR A 125 5.17 6.75 -5.39
N ARG A 126 6.50 6.95 -5.42
CA ARG A 126 7.13 8.18 -5.92
C ARG A 126 6.83 8.41 -7.39
N GLU A 127 7.01 7.39 -8.22
CA GLU A 127 6.75 7.44 -9.66
C GLU A 127 5.27 7.74 -9.95
N SER A 128 4.36 7.05 -9.25
CA SER A 128 2.92 7.25 -9.44
C SER A 128 2.49 8.66 -9.01
N THR A 129 2.92 9.10 -7.82
CA THR A 129 2.53 10.39 -7.24
C THR A 129 2.96 11.59 -8.09
N LEU A 130 4.16 11.56 -8.66
CA LEU A 130 4.64 12.65 -9.51
C LEU A 130 3.72 12.88 -10.72
N LYS A 131 3.25 11.79 -11.33
CA LYS A 131 2.37 11.86 -12.51
C LYS A 131 0.92 12.15 -12.13
N SER A 132 0.36 11.40 -11.19
CA SER A 132 -1.07 11.48 -10.86
C SER A 132 -1.42 12.75 -10.11
N CYS A 133 -0.61 13.17 -9.14
CA CYS A 133 -0.94 14.32 -8.30
C CYS A 133 -0.59 15.66 -8.95
N PHE A 134 0.37 15.70 -9.87
CA PHE A 134 0.54 16.86 -10.74
C PHE A 134 -0.71 17.08 -11.61
N LYS A 135 -1.24 16.00 -12.22
CA LYS A 135 -2.48 16.08 -13.00
C LYS A 135 -3.67 16.52 -12.14
N ALA A 136 -3.84 15.95 -10.95
CA ALA A 136 -4.91 16.37 -10.04
C ALA A 136 -4.84 17.86 -9.68
N GLY A 137 -3.63 18.39 -9.46
CA GLY A 137 -3.42 19.82 -9.23
C GLY A 137 -3.76 20.68 -10.46
N LEU A 138 -3.39 20.24 -11.66
CA LEU A 138 -3.70 20.92 -12.91
C LEU A 138 -5.20 20.95 -13.20
N ASP A 139 -5.87 19.80 -13.06
CA ASP A 139 -7.33 19.67 -13.27
C ASP A 139 -8.10 20.58 -12.30
N ALA A 140 -7.66 20.64 -11.04
CA ALA A 140 -8.24 21.54 -10.04
C ALA A 140 -8.02 23.03 -10.39
N ALA A 141 -6.84 23.40 -10.87
CA ALA A 141 -6.55 24.78 -11.27
C ALA A 141 -7.37 25.21 -12.50
N LEU A 142 -7.57 24.29 -13.46
CA LEU A 142 -8.41 24.53 -14.63
C LEU A 142 -9.89 24.68 -14.24
N ALA A 143 -10.39 23.82 -13.34
CA ALA A 143 -11.74 23.90 -12.83
C ALA A 143 -12.00 25.21 -12.06
N GLU A 144 -11.05 25.65 -11.23
CA GLU A 144 -11.16 26.92 -10.50
C GLU A 144 -11.24 28.13 -11.45
N ARG A 145 -10.44 28.13 -12.53
CA ARG A 145 -10.47 29.18 -13.55
C ARG A 145 -11.75 29.17 -14.40
N ALA A 146 -12.36 28.02 -14.61
CA ALA A 146 -13.61 27.93 -15.36
C ALA A 146 -14.83 28.45 -14.57
N VAL A 147 -14.70 28.58 -13.24
CA VAL A 147 -15.75 29.08 -12.33
C VAL A 147 -15.60 30.58 -12.04
N GLN A 148 -14.44 31.17 -12.32
CA GLN A 148 -14.15 32.60 -12.19
C GLN A 148 -14.47 33.36 -13.47
#